data_AF-A0A328CC22-F1
#
_entry.id   AF-A0A328CC22-F1
#
_cell.length_a   1.000
_cell.length_b   1.000
_cell.length_c   1.000
_cell.angle_alpha   90.00
_cell.angle_beta   90.00
_cell.angle_gamma   90.00
#
_symmetry.space_group_name_H-M   'P 1'
#
loop_
_entity.id
_entity.type
_entity.pdbx_description
1 polymer ?
#
loop_
_entity_poly.entity_id
_entity_poly.type
_entity_poly.pdbx_seq_one_letter_code
_entity_poly.pdbx_strand_id
1 'polypeptide(L)'
;MSTQTRVIEVISEVFEIPLLEISPGDRFAEDLGVTSLDVVTLVWRVEEVFGLGELSEEALEAVETVADLIALIDSLRGEPGPSARVSDVAIASDHAGTELKAELNEWVGSHSHTVRDLGPSDGSPVDYPDFAERVARVVARGEARFGILICGSGVGMSIAANKVAGIRAVLVSNPVQARLARQHNDANVICLGARLSGSDMAKACVEAFLTTAFDPGDDGRHRRRVARITELETGDDSDS
;
A
#
# COMPACT_ATOMS: atom_id res chain seq x y z
N MET A 1 -11.21 15.43 -12.10
CA MET A 1 -12.39 15.47 -11.21
C MET A 1 -12.29 14.24 -10.31
N SER A 2 -12.50 14.35 -9.01
CA SER A 2 -12.32 13.19 -8.10
C SER A 2 -13.45 12.18 -8.30
N THR A 3 -13.18 10.89 -8.03
CA THR A 3 -14.20 9.84 -8.07
C THR A 3 -15.37 10.19 -7.18
N GLN A 4 -15.12 10.65 -5.94
CA GLN A 4 -16.18 11.12 -5.04
C GLN A 4 -17.10 12.17 -5.68
N THR A 5 -16.56 13.25 -6.26
CA THR A 5 -17.40 14.29 -6.87
C THR A 5 -18.25 13.71 -8.00
N ARG A 6 -17.67 12.84 -8.82
CA ARG A 6 -18.39 12.23 -9.94
C ARG A 6 -19.44 11.22 -9.49
N VAL A 7 -19.18 10.44 -8.44
CA VAL A 7 -20.16 9.52 -7.85
C VAL A 7 -21.34 10.30 -7.27
N ILE A 8 -21.08 11.39 -6.53
CA ILE A 8 -22.14 12.23 -5.97
C ILE A 8 -23.00 12.87 -7.07
N GLU A 9 -22.38 13.31 -8.18
CA GLU A 9 -23.11 13.78 -9.37
C GLU A 9 -24.01 12.69 -9.95
N VAL A 10 -23.50 11.47 -10.09
CA VAL A 10 -24.28 10.34 -10.63
C VAL A 10 -25.45 10.00 -9.69
N ILE A 11 -25.24 9.97 -8.38
CA ILE A 11 -26.31 9.71 -7.39
C ILE A 11 -27.38 10.80 -7.46
N SER A 12 -26.96 12.07 -7.55
CA SER A 12 -27.86 13.21 -7.71
C SER A 12 -28.68 13.14 -8.99
N GLU A 13 -28.06 12.75 -10.11
CA GLU A 13 -28.73 12.55 -11.40
C GLU A 13 -29.74 11.39 -11.36
N VAL A 14 -29.34 10.25 -10.79
CA VAL A 14 -30.16 9.02 -10.82
C VAL A 14 -31.33 9.09 -9.84
N PHE A 15 -31.13 9.68 -8.66
CA PHE A 15 -32.15 9.72 -7.60
C PHE A 15 -32.83 11.09 -7.45
N GLU A 16 -32.47 12.08 -8.28
CA GLU A 16 -32.99 13.44 -8.21
C GLU A 16 -32.79 14.13 -6.84
N ILE A 17 -31.76 13.71 -6.09
CA ILE A 17 -31.39 14.27 -4.78
C ILE A 17 -30.43 15.45 -5.00
N PRO A 18 -30.61 16.62 -4.34
CA PRO A 18 -29.67 17.73 -4.46
C PRO A 18 -28.24 17.35 -4.01
N LEU A 19 -27.22 17.76 -4.77
CA LEU A 19 -25.80 17.46 -4.47
C LEU A 19 -25.36 17.79 -3.03
N LEU A 20 -25.96 18.82 -2.42
CA LEU A 20 -25.64 19.27 -1.06
C LEU A 20 -26.23 18.37 0.04
N GLU A 21 -27.16 17.49 -0.32
CA GLU A 21 -27.82 16.55 0.59
C GLU A 21 -27.21 15.15 0.52
N ILE A 22 -26.16 14.95 -0.29
CA ILE A 22 -25.47 13.68 -0.45
C ILE A 22 -24.08 13.77 0.17
N SER A 23 -23.81 12.88 1.12
CA SER A 23 -22.56 12.72 1.84
C SER A 23 -22.01 11.31 1.62
N PRO A 24 -20.67 11.14 1.63
CA PRO A 24 -20.06 9.80 1.61
C PRO A 24 -20.54 8.87 2.74
N GLY A 25 -20.99 9.43 3.87
CA GLY A 25 -21.49 8.63 5.00
C GLY A 25 -22.92 8.10 4.83
N ASP A 26 -23.65 8.55 3.82
CA ASP A 26 -25.07 8.21 3.68
C ASP A 26 -25.23 6.76 3.24
N ARG A 27 -26.11 6.04 3.94
CA ARG A 27 -26.56 4.69 3.58
C ARG A 27 -27.63 4.80 2.50
N PHE A 28 -27.49 4.03 1.42
CA PHE A 28 -28.42 4.10 0.29
C PHE A 28 -29.87 3.84 0.72
N ALA A 29 -30.10 2.78 1.51
CA ALA A 29 -31.45 2.40 1.93
C ALA A 29 -32.02 3.30 3.04
N GLU A 30 -31.20 3.68 4.02
CA GLU A 30 -31.68 4.34 5.24
C GLU A 30 -31.71 5.86 5.12
N ASP A 31 -30.70 6.47 4.51
CA ASP A 31 -30.54 7.92 4.45
C ASP A 31 -31.03 8.51 3.13
N LEU A 32 -30.78 7.81 2.02
CA LEU A 32 -31.19 8.26 0.68
C LEU A 32 -32.54 7.67 0.23
N GLY A 33 -33.11 6.72 0.98
CA GLY A 33 -34.40 6.11 0.69
C GLY A 33 -34.43 5.26 -0.59
N VAL A 34 -33.26 4.79 -1.04
CA VAL A 34 -33.05 4.09 -2.31
C VAL A 34 -33.42 2.62 -2.15
N THR A 35 -34.23 2.08 -3.07
CA THR A 35 -34.60 0.66 -3.04
C THR A 35 -33.55 -0.21 -3.74
N SER A 36 -33.60 -1.52 -3.54
CA SER A 36 -32.68 -2.45 -4.23
C SER A 36 -32.76 -2.36 -5.76
N LEU A 37 -33.91 -1.98 -6.33
CA LEU A 37 -34.06 -1.77 -7.77
C LEU A 37 -33.35 -0.50 -8.26
N ASP A 38 -33.35 0.54 -7.41
CA ASP A 38 -32.70 1.81 -7.70
C ASP A 38 -31.16 1.67 -7.62
N VAL A 39 -30.67 0.82 -6.72
CA VAL A 39 -29.23 0.45 -6.64
C VAL A 39 -28.77 -0.18 -7.94
N VAL A 40 -29.54 -1.10 -8.55
CA VAL A 40 -29.18 -1.71 -9.86
C VAL A 40 -29.09 -0.63 -10.95
N THR A 41 -29.98 0.36 -10.93
CA THR A 41 -29.95 1.47 -11.90
C THR A 41 -28.72 2.37 -11.70
N LEU A 42 -28.39 2.68 -10.45
CA LEU A 42 -27.19 3.43 -10.09
C LEU A 42 -25.92 2.72 -10.54
N VAL A 43 -25.85 1.40 -10.31
CA VAL A 43 -24.73 0.54 -10.67
C VAL A 43 -24.47 0.56 -12.17
N TRP A 44 -25.50 0.35 -12.98
CA TRP A 44 -25.37 0.42 -14.43
C TRP A 44 -24.87 1.79 -14.91
N ARG A 45 -25.40 2.87 -14.30
CA ARG A 45 -24.97 4.23 -14.63
C ARG A 45 -23.52 4.49 -14.24
N VAL A 46 -23.08 3.96 -13.10
CA VAL A 46 -21.69 4.00 -12.65
C VAL A 46 -20.79 3.25 -13.63
N GLU A 47 -21.16 2.03 -14.05
CA GLU A 47 -20.38 1.26 -15.03
C GLU A 47 -20.17 2.06 -16.33
N GLU A 48 -21.24 2.67 -16.83
CA GLU A 48 -21.19 3.50 -18.04
C GLU A 48 -20.29 4.75 -17.85
N VAL A 49 -20.49 5.50 -16.76
CA VAL A 49 -19.79 6.77 -16.53
C VAL A 49 -18.31 6.57 -16.25
N PHE A 50 -17.95 5.48 -15.57
CA PHE A 50 -16.58 5.19 -15.18
C PHE A 50 -15.87 4.20 -16.12
N GLY A 51 -16.56 3.66 -17.13
CA GLY A 51 -16.02 2.71 -18.08
C GLY A 51 -15.64 1.38 -17.44
N LEU A 52 -16.43 0.92 -16.46
CA LEU A 52 -16.21 -0.34 -15.76
C LEU A 52 -16.81 -1.51 -16.55
N GLY A 53 -16.24 -2.70 -16.37
CA GLY A 53 -16.91 -3.94 -16.75
C GLY A 53 -18.05 -4.27 -15.79
N GLU A 54 -18.78 -5.33 -16.09
CA GLU A 54 -19.91 -5.82 -15.27
C GLU A 54 -19.44 -6.15 -13.84
N LEU A 55 -20.07 -5.51 -12.85
CA LEU A 55 -19.78 -5.72 -11.43
C LEU A 55 -20.33 -7.06 -10.94
N SER A 56 -19.55 -7.79 -10.14
CA SER A 56 -20.03 -9.06 -9.58
C SER A 56 -21.10 -8.85 -8.52
N GLU A 57 -22.02 -9.80 -8.37
CA GLU A 57 -23.08 -9.74 -7.35
C GLU A 57 -22.49 -9.56 -5.93
N GLU A 58 -21.35 -10.20 -5.63
CA GLU A 58 -20.71 -10.04 -4.32
C GLU A 58 -20.19 -8.61 -4.08
N ALA A 59 -19.70 -7.94 -5.13
CA ALA A 59 -19.24 -6.56 -5.03
C ALA A 59 -20.41 -5.59 -4.79
N LEU A 60 -21.58 -5.89 -5.37
CA LEU A 60 -22.80 -5.11 -5.21
C LEU A 60 -23.41 -5.27 -3.81
N GLU A 61 -23.42 -6.50 -3.29
CA GLU A 61 -23.90 -6.77 -1.92
C GLU A 61 -23.06 -6.07 -0.84
N ALA A 62 -21.79 -5.77 -1.13
CA ALA A 62 -20.89 -5.06 -0.22
C ALA A 62 -21.08 -3.54 -0.21
N VAL A 63 -21.90 -2.97 -1.10
CA VAL A 63 -22.12 -1.53 -1.20
C VAL A 63 -23.34 -1.11 -0.37
N GLU A 64 -23.10 -0.62 0.84
CA GLU A 64 -24.18 -0.12 1.71
C GLU A 64 -24.25 1.42 1.74
N THR A 65 -23.11 2.08 1.59
CA THR A 65 -22.97 3.54 1.66
C THR A 65 -22.40 4.15 0.39
N VAL A 66 -22.57 5.46 0.24
CA VAL A 66 -21.92 6.23 -0.84
C VAL A 66 -20.40 6.06 -0.82
N ALA A 67 -19.78 6.00 0.36
CA ALA A 67 -18.35 5.75 0.50
C ALA A 67 -17.94 4.36 0.01
N ASP A 68 -18.74 3.33 0.25
CA ASP A 68 -18.46 1.97 -0.23
C ASP A 68 -18.46 1.92 -1.75
N LEU A 69 -19.44 2.60 -2.38
CA LEU A 69 -19.50 2.71 -3.84
C LEU A 69 -18.28 3.45 -4.41
N ILE A 70 -17.88 4.57 -3.78
CA ILE A 70 -16.67 5.30 -4.18
C ILE A 70 -15.45 4.39 -4.07
N ALA A 71 -15.28 3.69 -2.94
CA ALA A 71 -14.16 2.79 -2.70
C ALA A 71 -14.11 1.62 -3.69
N LEU A 72 -15.27 1.07 -4.05
CA LEU A 72 -15.39 0.02 -5.06
C LEU A 72 -14.95 0.53 -6.44
N ILE A 73 -15.46 1.67 -6.88
CA ILE A 73 -15.12 2.28 -8.18
C ILE A 73 -13.62 2.59 -8.24
N ASP A 74 -13.09 3.17 -7.16
CA ASP A 74 -11.67 3.49 -7.04
C ASP A 74 -10.80 2.21 -7.14
N SER A 75 -11.14 1.16 -6.38
CA SER A 75 -10.48 -0.15 -6.45
C SER A 75 -10.47 -0.72 -7.88
N LEU A 76 -11.58 -0.60 -8.61
CA LEU A 76 -11.72 -1.16 -9.96
C LEU A 76 -11.04 -0.32 -11.06
N ARG A 77 -10.95 1.00 -10.87
CA ARG A 77 -10.23 1.89 -11.79
C ARG A 77 -8.72 1.88 -11.56
N GLY A 78 -8.25 1.22 -10.49
CA GLY A 78 -6.87 1.35 -10.02
C GLY A 78 -6.54 2.77 -9.52
N GLU A 79 -7.56 3.58 -9.25
CA GLU A 79 -7.44 4.92 -8.68
C GLU A 79 -7.73 4.79 -7.19
N PRO A 80 -6.80 5.10 -6.26
CA PRO A 80 -7.01 4.82 -4.84
C PRO A 80 -8.18 5.63 -4.27
N GLY A 81 -9.00 4.93 -3.45
CA GLY A 81 -10.17 5.42 -2.68
C GLY A 81 -9.97 6.73 -1.93
N PRO A 82 -11.01 7.32 -1.31
CA PRO A 82 -10.93 8.61 -0.63
C PRO A 82 -9.84 8.59 0.45
N SER A 83 -8.66 9.09 0.06
CA SER A 83 -7.42 9.27 0.81
C SER A 83 -7.39 8.60 2.19
N ALA A 84 -7.18 7.28 2.23
CA ALA A 84 -6.21 6.77 3.20
C ALA A 84 -4.91 7.52 2.85
N ARG A 85 -4.50 8.48 3.68
CA ARG A 85 -3.29 9.27 3.41
C ARG A 85 -2.19 8.28 3.07
N VAL A 86 -1.64 8.36 1.86
CA VAL A 86 -0.51 7.52 1.45
C VAL A 86 0.54 7.70 2.52
N SER A 87 0.81 6.63 3.25
CA SER A 87 1.75 6.72 4.36
C SER A 87 3.15 6.76 3.77
N ASP A 88 4.02 7.65 4.25
CA ASP A 88 5.43 7.60 3.86
C ASP A 88 6.04 6.21 4.13
N VAL A 89 5.64 5.58 5.25
CA VAL A 89 6.19 4.30 5.68
C VAL A 89 5.09 3.36 6.19
N ALA A 90 5.10 2.11 5.74
CA ALA A 90 4.46 0.99 6.42
C ALA A 90 5.51 0.18 7.18
N ILE A 91 5.23 -0.20 8.42
CA ILE A 91 6.19 -0.93 9.27
C ILE A 91 5.55 -2.16 9.90
N ALA A 92 6.29 -3.27 9.95
CA ALA A 92 5.89 -4.46 10.69
C ALA A 92 7.10 -5.24 11.20
N SER A 93 6.86 -6.14 12.14
CA SER A 93 7.89 -7.06 12.64
C SER A 93 7.35 -8.48 12.82
N ASP A 94 8.20 -9.40 13.26
CA ASP A 94 7.75 -10.56 14.04
C ASP A 94 7.92 -10.27 15.54
N HIS A 95 7.66 -11.28 16.37
CA HIS A 95 7.81 -11.22 17.81
C HIS A 95 9.21 -10.82 18.29
N ALA A 96 10.26 -11.11 17.52
CA ALA A 96 11.65 -10.79 17.88
C ALA A 96 12.04 -9.34 17.55
N GLY A 97 11.22 -8.62 16.76
CA GLY A 97 11.50 -7.26 16.32
C GLY A 97 10.64 -6.17 16.95
N THR A 98 9.73 -6.51 17.88
CA THR A 98 8.70 -5.59 18.40
C THR A 98 9.26 -4.36 19.10
N GLU A 99 10.31 -4.50 19.89
CA GLU A 99 10.99 -3.40 20.57
C GLU A 99 11.62 -2.44 19.55
N LEU A 100 12.45 -2.96 18.65
CA LEU A 100 13.07 -2.16 17.59
C LEU A 100 12.03 -1.50 16.66
N LYS A 101 10.91 -2.20 16.40
CA LYS A 101 9.80 -1.66 15.63
C LYS A 101 9.18 -0.44 16.32
N ALA A 102 8.90 -0.54 17.62
CA ALA A 102 8.33 0.57 18.39
C ALA A 102 9.25 1.79 18.38
N GLU A 103 10.55 1.58 18.59
CA GLU A 103 11.55 2.65 18.54
C GLU A 103 11.65 3.30 17.16
N LEU A 104 11.64 2.51 16.08
CA LEU A 104 11.67 3.03 14.72
C LEU A 104 10.36 3.73 14.34
N ASN A 105 9.21 3.23 14.78
CA ASN A 105 7.92 3.85 14.54
C ASN A 105 7.88 5.27 15.14
N GLU A 106 8.30 5.41 16.40
CA GLU A 106 8.40 6.71 17.08
C GLU A 106 9.44 7.62 16.40
N TRP A 107 10.63 7.09 16.12
CA TRP A 107 11.70 7.85 15.50
C TRP A 107 11.30 8.35 14.10
N VAL A 108 10.78 7.48 13.23
CA VAL A 108 10.32 7.87 11.88
C VAL A 108 9.21 8.92 11.97
N GLY A 109 8.24 8.74 12.88
CA GLY A 109 7.18 9.71 13.12
C GLY A 109 7.71 11.09 13.53
N SER A 110 8.73 11.14 14.38
CA SER A 110 9.39 12.40 14.78
C SER A 110 10.15 13.09 13.63
N HIS A 111 10.48 12.37 12.56
CA HIS A 111 11.18 12.89 11.36
C HIS A 111 10.20 13.31 10.25
N SER A 112 8.98 13.69 10.62
CA SER A 112 7.94 14.20 9.70
C SER A 112 7.45 13.18 8.65
N HIS A 113 7.56 11.89 8.94
CA HIS A 113 7.00 10.82 8.12
C HIS A 113 5.73 10.27 8.75
N THR A 114 4.68 10.06 7.96
CA THR A 114 3.50 9.31 8.44
C THR A 114 3.80 7.81 8.43
N VAL A 115 3.53 7.14 9.56
CA VAL A 115 3.83 5.71 9.71
C VAL A 115 2.54 4.90 9.91
N ARG A 116 2.41 3.81 9.16
CA ARG A 116 1.37 2.79 9.31
C ARG A 116 1.97 1.53 9.92
N ASP A 117 1.75 1.31 11.21
CA ASP A 117 2.15 0.07 11.90
C ASP A 117 1.15 -1.06 11.61
N LEU A 118 1.62 -2.16 11.01
CA LEU A 118 0.83 -3.34 10.64
C LEU A 118 1.02 -4.52 11.61
N GLY A 119 1.67 -4.26 12.75
CA GLY A 119 1.84 -5.20 13.86
C GLY A 119 3.11 -6.05 13.80
N PRO A 120 3.21 -7.06 14.67
CA PRO A 120 2.31 -7.32 15.81
C PRO A 120 2.42 -6.22 16.87
N SER A 121 1.38 -6.03 17.67
CA SER A 121 1.37 -5.03 18.75
C SER A 121 2.09 -5.49 20.02
N ASP A 122 2.28 -6.80 20.20
CA ASP A 122 2.95 -7.40 21.34
C ASP A 122 4.01 -8.42 20.91
N GLY A 123 4.79 -8.92 21.88
CA GLY A 123 5.83 -9.93 21.68
C GLY A 123 5.32 -11.37 21.64
N SER A 124 4.03 -11.60 21.44
CA SER A 124 3.51 -12.97 21.30
C SER A 124 4.11 -13.63 20.05
N PRO A 125 4.42 -14.95 20.10
CA PRO A 125 4.97 -15.64 18.94
C PRO A 125 4.03 -15.54 17.73
N VAL A 126 4.60 -15.11 16.61
CA VAL A 126 3.92 -15.00 15.32
C VAL A 126 4.86 -15.43 14.19
N ASP A 127 4.27 -15.76 13.04
CA ASP A 127 5.00 -16.11 11.83
C ASP A 127 5.33 -14.86 11.00
N TYR A 128 6.61 -14.64 10.75
CA TYR A 128 7.10 -13.48 10.01
C TYR A 128 6.53 -13.33 8.58
N PRO A 129 6.21 -14.40 7.81
CA PRO A 129 5.71 -14.24 6.44
C PRO A 129 4.42 -13.41 6.36
N ASP A 130 3.50 -13.58 7.33
CA ASP A 130 2.23 -12.86 7.36
C ASP A 130 2.44 -11.35 7.45
N PHE A 131 3.39 -10.92 8.26
CA PHE A 131 3.71 -9.50 8.45
C PHE A 131 4.54 -8.94 7.29
N ALA A 132 5.43 -9.76 6.71
CA ALA A 132 6.15 -9.41 5.49
C ALA A 132 5.17 -9.14 4.34
N GLU A 133 4.19 -10.03 4.14
CA GLU A 133 3.17 -9.91 3.10
C GLU A 133 2.30 -8.66 3.30
N ARG A 134 1.87 -8.36 4.53
CA ARG A 134 1.07 -7.16 4.83
C ARG A 134 1.75 -5.88 4.37
N VAL A 135 3.00 -5.66 4.78
CA VAL A 135 3.78 -4.47 4.37
C VAL A 135 4.01 -4.48 2.86
N ALA A 136 4.41 -5.62 2.31
CA ALA A 136 4.67 -5.79 0.89
C ALA A 136 3.43 -5.44 0.04
N ARG A 137 2.23 -5.90 0.40
CA ARG A 137 1.00 -5.57 -0.34
C ARG A 137 0.63 -4.09 -0.24
N VAL A 138 0.75 -3.49 0.94
CA VAL A 138 0.49 -2.05 1.14
C VAL A 138 1.43 -1.20 0.29
N VAL A 139 2.71 -1.55 0.23
CA VAL A 139 3.70 -0.85 -0.60
C VAL A 139 3.45 -1.09 -2.10
N ALA A 140 3.19 -2.33 -2.51
CA ALA A 140 2.92 -2.67 -3.90
C ALA A 140 1.66 -1.98 -4.46
N ARG A 141 0.65 -1.75 -3.60
CA ARG A 141 -0.58 -1.01 -3.94
C ARG A 141 -0.42 0.51 -3.91
N GLY A 142 0.73 1.03 -3.51
CA GLY A 142 0.96 2.47 -3.36
C GLY A 142 0.26 3.11 -2.16
N GLU A 143 -0.28 2.30 -1.23
CA GLU A 143 -0.87 2.77 0.03
C GLU A 143 0.21 3.25 1.02
N ALA A 144 1.45 2.79 0.85
CA ALA A 144 2.63 3.36 1.47
C ALA A 144 3.80 3.49 0.49
N ARG A 145 4.60 4.55 0.62
CA ARG A 145 5.75 4.78 -0.26
C ARG A 145 6.89 3.79 -0.01
N PHE A 146 7.16 3.47 1.26
CA PHE A 146 8.23 2.56 1.66
C PHE A 146 7.76 1.57 2.72
N GLY A 147 8.42 0.42 2.80
CA GLY A 147 8.20 -0.58 3.84
C GLY A 147 9.42 -0.75 4.75
N ILE A 148 9.20 -0.94 6.05
CA ILE A 148 10.22 -1.36 7.03
C ILE A 148 9.78 -2.70 7.64
N LEU A 149 10.63 -3.71 7.54
CA LEU A 149 10.36 -5.05 8.08
C LEU A 149 11.46 -5.49 9.03
N ILE A 150 11.07 -6.08 10.15
CA ILE A 150 12.01 -6.43 11.22
C ILE A 150 11.74 -7.85 11.71
N CYS A 151 12.77 -8.68 11.74
CA CYS A 151 12.72 -9.94 12.49
C CYS A 151 14.05 -10.20 13.18
N GLY A 152 14.23 -11.37 13.78
CA GLY A 152 15.48 -11.71 14.46
C GLY A 152 16.74 -11.45 13.62
N SER A 153 16.79 -11.96 12.37
CA SER A 153 17.90 -11.73 11.43
C SER A 153 17.56 -10.81 10.26
N GLY A 154 16.28 -10.53 10.01
CA GLY A 154 15.77 -9.83 8.84
C GLY A 154 15.73 -10.66 7.55
N VAL A 155 16.36 -11.85 7.52
CA VAL A 155 16.47 -12.70 6.32
C VAL A 155 15.12 -13.21 5.87
N GLY A 156 14.34 -13.80 6.78
CA GLY A 156 13.02 -14.37 6.46
C GLY A 156 12.06 -13.32 5.92
N MET A 157 12.04 -12.14 6.54
CA MET A 157 11.23 -11.00 6.09
C MET A 157 11.58 -10.59 4.65
N SER A 158 12.87 -10.46 4.33
CA SER A 158 13.32 -10.10 2.98
C SER A 158 12.93 -11.16 1.95
N ILE A 159 13.07 -12.45 2.27
CA ILE A 159 12.69 -13.54 1.36
C ILE A 159 11.18 -13.53 1.11
N ALA A 160 10.37 -13.41 2.16
CA ALA A 160 8.91 -13.45 2.07
C ALA A 160 8.35 -12.22 1.34
N ALA A 161 8.82 -11.01 1.67
CA ALA A 161 8.33 -9.77 1.05
C ALA A 161 8.61 -9.74 -0.46
N ASN A 162 9.76 -10.25 -0.91
CA ASN A 162 10.10 -10.35 -2.34
C ASN A 162 9.25 -11.39 -3.11
N LYS A 163 8.32 -12.11 -2.47
CA LYS A 163 7.34 -12.96 -3.18
C LYS A 163 6.12 -12.18 -3.66
N VAL A 164 5.97 -10.93 -3.25
CA VAL A 164 4.90 -10.04 -3.72
C VAL A 164 5.42 -9.25 -4.92
N ALA A 165 4.68 -9.29 -6.03
CA ALA A 165 5.02 -8.53 -7.23
C ALA A 165 5.13 -7.03 -6.93
N GLY A 166 6.10 -6.36 -7.56
CA GLY A 166 6.43 -4.96 -7.36
C GLY A 166 7.32 -4.68 -6.15
N ILE A 167 7.67 -5.69 -5.34
CA ILE A 167 8.51 -5.50 -4.15
C ILE A 167 9.98 -5.83 -4.41
N ARG A 168 10.83 -4.92 -3.95
CA ARG A 168 12.28 -5.06 -3.92
C ARG A 168 12.74 -4.83 -2.48
N ALA A 169 12.58 -5.88 -1.67
CA ALA A 169 12.91 -5.90 -0.26
C ALA A 169 14.39 -6.26 -0.03
N VAL A 170 15.11 -5.43 0.72
CA VAL A 170 16.57 -5.60 0.94
C VAL A 170 16.89 -5.76 2.41
N LEU A 171 17.60 -6.84 2.78
CA LEU A 171 18.21 -6.94 4.09
C LEU A 171 19.48 -6.10 4.15
N VAL A 172 19.55 -5.17 5.11
CA VAL A 172 20.73 -4.34 5.32
C VAL A 172 21.26 -4.43 6.74
N SER A 173 22.57 -4.21 6.90
CA SER A 173 23.26 -4.19 8.19
C SER A 173 23.99 -2.88 8.49
N ASN A 174 24.04 -1.95 7.53
CA ASN A 174 24.70 -0.66 7.68
C ASN A 174 24.13 0.40 6.69
N PRO A 175 24.34 1.71 6.96
CA PRO A 175 23.78 2.79 6.15
C PRO A 175 24.31 2.84 4.72
N VAL A 176 25.54 2.40 4.47
CA VAL A 176 26.11 2.38 3.11
C VAL A 176 25.32 1.40 2.23
N GLN A 177 25.02 0.22 2.76
CA GLN A 177 24.19 -0.77 2.08
C GLN A 177 22.77 -0.25 1.82
N ALA A 178 22.16 0.43 2.80
CA ALA A 178 20.85 1.06 2.65
C ALA A 178 20.82 2.11 1.51
N ARG A 179 21.83 2.98 1.42
CA ARG A 179 21.97 3.95 0.32
C ARG A 179 22.12 3.26 -1.03
N LEU A 180 23.02 2.29 -1.12
CA LEU A 180 23.28 1.58 -2.38
C LEU A 180 22.04 0.82 -2.86
N ALA A 181 21.27 0.22 -1.95
CA ALA A 181 20.03 -0.45 -2.31
C ALA A 181 18.98 0.52 -2.89
N ARG A 182 18.87 1.73 -2.34
CA ARG A 182 18.01 2.78 -2.93
C ARG A 182 18.55 3.25 -4.27
N GLN A 183 19.83 3.62 -4.35
CA GLN A 183 20.45 4.16 -5.55
C GLN A 183 20.43 3.17 -6.71
N HIS A 184 20.80 1.91 -6.47
CA HIS A 184 21.06 0.95 -7.56
C HIS A 184 19.89 0.01 -7.85
N ASN A 185 19.06 -0.28 -6.85
CA ASN A 185 18.00 -1.29 -6.97
C ASN A 185 16.60 -0.68 -6.87
N ASP A 186 16.50 0.63 -6.62
CA ASP A 186 15.23 1.29 -6.29
C ASP A 186 14.42 0.48 -5.26
N ALA A 187 15.10 -0.03 -4.23
CA ALA A 187 14.47 -0.88 -3.22
C ALA A 187 13.35 -0.12 -2.50
N ASN A 188 12.15 -0.67 -2.42
CA ASN A 188 11.00 -0.02 -1.78
C ASN A 188 10.66 -0.59 -0.39
N VAL A 189 11.34 -1.67 0.03
CA VAL A 189 11.22 -2.23 1.37
C VAL A 189 12.62 -2.47 1.96
N ILE A 190 12.86 -2.03 3.19
CA ILE A 190 14.08 -2.29 3.96
C ILE A 190 13.80 -3.32 5.04
N CYS A 191 14.66 -4.33 5.15
CA CYS A 191 14.60 -5.37 6.17
C CYS A 191 15.78 -5.23 7.15
N LEU A 192 15.50 -5.39 8.43
CA LEU A 192 16.49 -5.26 9.52
C LEU A 192 16.45 -6.47 10.45
N GLY A 193 17.62 -6.84 10.97
CA GLY A 193 17.77 -7.90 11.96
C GLY A 193 17.86 -7.35 13.38
N ALA A 194 16.81 -7.51 14.18
CA ALA A 194 16.73 -7.01 15.55
C ALA A 194 17.79 -7.62 16.50
N ARG A 195 18.25 -8.84 16.23
CA ARG A 195 19.33 -9.49 17.02
C ARG A 195 20.73 -9.08 16.55
N LEU A 196 20.82 -8.38 15.42
CA LEU A 196 22.08 -8.09 14.73
C LEU A 196 22.40 -6.60 14.69
N SER A 197 21.38 -5.75 14.77
CA SER A 197 21.51 -4.29 14.69
C SER A 197 20.97 -3.64 15.95
N GLY A 198 21.79 -2.82 16.61
CA GLY A 198 21.32 -1.94 17.67
C GLY A 198 20.48 -0.79 17.11
N SER A 199 19.70 -0.14 17.99
CA SER A 199 18.76 0.93 17.65
C SER A 199 19.37 2.05 16.79
N ASP A 200 20.52 2.60 17.20
CA ASP A 200 21.16 3.71 16.47
C ASP A 200 21.61 3.30 15.07
N MET A 201 22.12 2.07 14.91
CA MET A 201 22.49 1.53 13.60
C MET A 201 21.26 1.35 12.71
N ALA A 202 20.18 0.83 13.28
CA ALA A 202 18.92 0.65 12.57
C ALA A 202 18.33 2.00 12.12
N LYS A 203 18.29 3.01 13.00
CA LYS A 203 17.88 4.38 12.69
C LYS A 203 18.73 4.98 11.56
N ALA A 204 20.05 4.86 11.64
CA ALA A 204 20.95 5.33 10.59
C ALA A 204 20.72 4.60 9.24
N CYS A 205 20.38 3.31 9.26
CA CYS A 205 20.02 2.57 8.04
C CYS A 205 18.69 3.07 7.45
N VAL A 206 17.67 3.26 8.30
CA VAL A 206 16.35 3.75 7.89
C VAL A 206 16.45 5.18 7.36
N GLU A 207 17.16 6.08 8.04
CA GLU A 207 17.41 7.45 7.58
C GLU A 207 18.03 7.44 6.19
N ALA A 208 19.12 6.68 6.02
CA ALA A 208 19.82 6.57 4.77
C ALA A 208 18.93 5.98 3.66
N PHE A 209 18.04 5.06 3.98
CA PHE A 209 17.08 4.48 3.03
C PHE A 209 16.00 5.49 2.62
N LEU A 210 15.37 6.18 3.58
CA LEU A 210 14.26 7.09 3.31
C LEU A 210 14.69 8.37 2.58
N THR A 211 15.90 8.86 2.86
CA THR A 211 16.43 10.11 2.29
C THR A 211 17.14 9.92 0.96
N THR A 212 17.48 8.69 0.58
CA THR A 212 18.21 8.42 -0.66
C THR A 212 17.27 8.20 -1.84
N ALA A 213 17.43 9.02 -2.87
CA ALA A 213 16.72 8.86 -4.14
C ALA A 213 17.31 7.72 -4.97
N PHE A 214 16.49 7.15 -5.86
CA PHE A 214 16.97 6.24 -6.88
C PHE A 214 17.89 6.96 -7.87
N ASP A 215 18.98 6.31 -8.24
CA ASP A 215 19.92 6.78 -9.25
C ASP A 215 19.83 5.85 -10.48
N PRO A 216 19.27 6.31 -11.61
CA PRO A 216 19.19 5.47 -12.81
C PRO A 216 20.57 5.05 -13.37
N GLY A 217 21.65 5.71 -12.93
CA GLY A 217 23.00 5.61 -13.48
C GLY A 217 23.15 6.44 -14.75
N ASP A 218 24.34 7.02 -14.97
CA ASP A 218 24.64 7.87 -16.14
C ASP A 218 24.30 7.19 -17.49
N ASP A 219 24.48 5.87 -17.56
CA ASP A 219 24.21 5.01 -18.71
C ASP A 219 22.84 4.30 -18.63
N GLY A 220 22.01 4.64 -17.64
CA GLY A 220 20.72 4.00 -17.38
C GLY A 220 20.82 2.55 -16.87
N ARG A 221 22.01 2.06 -16.50
CA ARG A 221 22.21 0.63 -16.14
C ARG A 221 21.36 0.18 -14.96
N HIS A 222 21.12 1.06 -13.97
CA HIS A 222 20.34 0.67 -12.79
C HIS A 222 18.87 0.57 -13.16
N ARG A 223 18.34 1.54 -13.94
CA ARG A 223 16.96 1.48 -14.45
C ARG A 223 16.72 0.22 -15.27
N ARG A 224 17.65 -0.14 -16.17
CA ARG A 224 17.57 -1.37 -16.97
C ARG A 224 17.55 -2.62 -16.09
N ARG A 225 18.39 -2.69 -15.06
CA ARG A 225 18.44 -3.84 -14.13
C ARG A 225 17.19 -3.95 -13.25
N VAL A 226 16.65 -2.82 -12.81
CA VAL A 226 15.36 -2.78 -12.08
C VAL A 226 14.24 -3.30 -12.99
N ALA A 227 14.16 -2.84 -14.24
CA ALA A 227 13.21 -3.36 -15.21
C ALA A 227 13.35 -4.89 -15.40
N ARG A 228 14.59 -5.39 -15.52
CA ARG A 228 14.84 -6.84 -15.62
C ARG A 228 14.41 -7.60 -14.36
N ILE A 229 14.56 -7.02 -13.17
CA ILE A 229 14.05 -7.64 -11.92
C ILE A 229 12.52 -7.73 -11.99
N THR A 230 11.85 -6.69 -12.45
CA THR A 230 10.39 -6.70 -12.63
C THR A 230 9.93 -7.74 -13.65
N GLU A 231 10.66 -7.92 -14.76
CA GLU A 231 10.38 -8.97 -15.75
C GLU A 231 10.46 -10.39 -15.15
N LEU A 232 11.34 -10.63 -14.16
CA LEU A 232 11.42 -11.92 -13.46
C LEU A 232 10.17 -12.23 -12.62
N GLU A 233 9.35 -11.23 -12.29
CA GLU A 233 8.13 -11.41 -11.49
C GLU A 233 6.99 -11.99 -12.31
N THR A 234 6.90 -11.67 -13.60
CA THR A 234 5.81 -12.09 -14.49
C THR A 234 6.12 -13.39 -15.23
N GLY A 235 7.37 -13.86 -15.20
CA GLY A 235 7.80 -15.08 -15.89
C GLY A 235 7.90 -14.91 -17.41
N ASP A 236 7.91 -13.69 -17.92
CA ASP A 236 8.12 -13.42 -19.35
C ASP A 236 9.60 -13.55 -19.69
N ASP A 237 9.99 -14.74 -20.16
CA ASP A 237 11.26 -14.97 -20.83
C ASP A 237 11.24 -14.27 -22.21
N SER A 238 11.57 -12.98 -22.21
CA SER A 238 11.70 -12.14 -23.40
C SER A 238 12.85 -12.53 -24.37
N ASP A 239 13.37 -13.76 -24.24
CA ASP A 239 14.42 -14.37 -25.08
C ASP A 239 13.96 -15.68 -25.75
N SER A 240 12.64 -15.89 -25.91
CA SER A 240 12.05 -17.04 -26.65
C SER A 240 11.78 -16.73 -28.12
#